data_AF-A0A1Q9DQW5-F1
#
_entry.id   AF-A0A1Q9DQW5-F1
#
_cell.length_a   1.000
_cell.length_b   1.000
_cell.length_c   1.000
_cell.angle_alpha   90.00
_cell.angle_beta   90.00
_cell.angle_gamma   90.00
#
_symmetry.space_group_name_H-M   'P 1'
#
loop_
_entity.id
_entity.type
_entity.pdbx_description
1 polymer ?
#
loop_
_entity_poly.entity_id
_entity_poly.type
_entity_poly.pdbx_seq_one_letter_code
_entity_poly.pdbx_strand_id
1 'polypeptide(L)'
;MAAGRDDQRVCEAQEGPREIWTIAEQQVTPSVLKNLSVKPFPDARPHTWRVLSVLVRSRSAAQQALDSQEVQELLLNFQSETSTDARYAKHDLVKTLLQWHSNWLSGLLDSQVFELMSQFAEQGPYWVPRAAGTAMRDEAA
;
A
#
# COMPACT_ATOMS: atom_id res chain seq x y z
N MET A 1 -7.46 -59.00 -17.63
CA MET A 1 -8.57 -58.11 -17.23
C MET A 1 -8.09 -57.20 -16.11
N ALA A 2 -8.26 -55.88 -16.31
CA ALA A 2 -8.22 -54.73 -15.38
C ALA A 2 -7.26 -54.81 -14.17
N ALA A 3 -6.12 -54.10 -14.17
CA ALA A 3 -6.02 -52.66 -13.90
C ALA A 3 -6.58 -52.24 -12.52
N GLY A 4 -5.87 -52.62 -11.44
CA GLY A 4 -5.97 -51.95 -10.15
C GLY A 4 -5.25 -50.61 -10.24
N ARG A 5 -6.00 -49.56 -10.55
CA ARG A 5 -5.52 -48.18 -10.42
C ARG A 5 -5.42 -47.88 -8.93
N ASP A 6 -4.19 -47.89 -8.43
CA ASP A 6 -3.84 -47.23 -7.18
C ASP A 6 -4.37 -45.79 -7.26
N ASP A 7 -5.38 -45.53 -6.44
CA ASP A 7 -6.02 -44.25 -6.22
C ASP A 7 -5.01 -43.37 -5.44
N GLN A 8 -3.96 -42.98 -6.15
CA GLN A 8 -2.94 -42.06 -5.68
C GLN A 8 -3.55 -40.65 -5.78
N ARG A 9 -4.54 -40.39 -4.93
CA ARG A 9 -4.88 -39.03 -4.53
C ARG A 9 -3.67 -38.52 -3.79
N VAL A 10 -2.79 -37.88 -4.55
CA VAL A 10 -1.76 -37.00 -4.02
C VAL A 10 -2.51 -36.03 -3.14
N CYS A 11 -2.37 -36.20 -1.83
CA CYS A 11 -2.65 -35.16 -0.86
C CYS A 11 -1.66 -34.03 -1.20
N GLU A 12 -2.05 -33.13 -2.11
CA GLU A 12 -1.36 -31.87 -2.31
C GLU A 12 -1.35 -31.17 -0.95
N ALA A 13 -0.20 -31.24 -0.29
CA ALA A 13 0.03 -30.56 0.96
C ALA A 13 -0.26 -29.08 0.73
N GLN A 14 -1.17 -28.52 1.53
CA GLN A 14 -1.54 -27.12 1.44
C GLN A 14 -0.32 -26.22 1.70
N GLU A 15 0.37 -25.80 0.63
CA GLU A 15 1.34 -24.69 0.62
C GLU A 15 0.64 -23.31 0.54
N GLY A 16 -0.66 -23.28 0.85
CA GLY A 16 -1.59 -22.19 0.58
C GLY A 16 -1.14 -20.78 1.01
N PRO A 17 -0.57 -20.54 2.20
CA PRO A 17 -0.26 -19.17 2.63
C PRO A 17 0.87 -18.52 1.82
N ARG A 18 1.92 -19.26 1.45
CA ARG A 18 3.09 -18.71 0.77
C ARG A 18 2.81 -18.44 -0.71
N GLU A 19 2.09 -19.34 -1.37
CA GLU A 19 1.70 -19.18 -2.76
C GLU A 19 0.76 -17.98 -2.95
N ILE A 20 -0.17 -17.76 -2.02
CA ILE A 20 -1.09 -16.61 -2.06
C ILE A 20 -0.31 -15.29 -2.00
N TRP A 21 0.68 -15.17 -1.12
CA TRP A 21 1.50 -13.95 -1.03
C TRP A 21 2.36 -13.73 -2.28
N THR A 22 2.93 -14.79 -2.85
CA THR A 22 3.67 -14.71 -4.12
C THR A 22 2.78 -14.18 -5.24
N ILE A 23 1.56 -14.71 -5.39
CA ILE A 23 0.59 -14.23 -6.39
C ILE A 23 0.18 -12.78 -6.10
N ALA A 24 -0.07 -12.45 -4.84
CA ALA A 24 -0.46 -11.11 -4.42
C ALA A 24 0.63 -10.06 -4.74
N GLU A 25 1.89 -10.39 -4.52
CA GLU A 25 3.03 -9.51 -4.82
C GLU A 25 3.28 -9.38 -6.32
N GLN A 26 3.17 -10.46 -7.09
CA GLN A 26 3.51 -10.47 -8.51
C GLN A 26 2.38 -9.95 -9.42
N GLN A 27 1.12 -10.15 -9.04
CA GLN A 27 -0.03 -9.88 -9.92
C GLN A 27 -0.96 -8.81 -9.35
N VAL A 28 -1.26 -8.88 -8.05
CA VAL A 28 -2.26 -7.98 -7.44
C VAL A 28 -1.65 -6.62 -7.14
N THR A 29 -0.47 -6.56 -6.53
CA THR A 29 0.20 -5.31 -6.17
C THR A 29 0.39 -4.39 -7.38
N PRO A 30 0.94 -4.84 -8.53
CA PRO A 30 1.09 -3.98 -9.71
C PRO A 30 -0.26 -3.48 -10.26
N SER A 31 -1.29 -4.31 -10.21
CA SER A 31 -2.64 -3.94 -10.67
C SER A 31 -3.27 -2.87 -9.78
N VAL A 32 -3.08 -2.97 -8.46
CA VAL A 32 -3.53 -1.98 -7.47
C VAL A 32 -2.82 -0.65 -7.67
N LEU A 33 -1.49 -0.67 -7.82
CA LEU A 33 -0.70 0.55 -8.06
C LEU A 33 -1.11 1.23 -9.37
N LYS A 34 -1.28 0.46 -10.45
CA LYS A 34 -1.76 0.99 -11.74
C LYS A 34 -3.13 1.68 -11.62
N ASN A 35 -4.03 1.16 -10.78
CA ASN A 35 -5.33 1.79 -10.53
C ASN A 35 -5.22 3.10 -9.75
N LEU A 36 -4.20 3.28 -8.90
CA LEU A 36 -3.95 4.57 -8.24
C LEU A 36 -3.41 5.61 -9.23
N SER A 37 -2.50 5.21 -10.12
CA SER A 37 -1.76 6.16 -10.98
C SER A 37 -2.45 6.50 -12.30
N VAL A 38 -3.06 5.53 -13.00
CA VAL A 38 -3.45 5.69 -14.42
C VAL A 38 -4.92 6.10 -14.60
N LYS A 39 -5.80 5.78 -13.64
CA LYS A 39 -7.23 6.05 -13.78
C LYS A 39 -7.79 6.59 -12.48
N PRO A 40 -7.96 7.92 -12.35
CA PRO A 40 -8.59 8.51 -11.16
C PRO A 40 -10.08 8.18 -11.19
N PHE A 41 -10.45 6.97 -10.78
CA PHE A 41 -11.81 6.58 -10.47
C PHE A 41 -12.02 6.84 -8.98
N PRO A 42 -12.62 7.98 -8.59
CA PRO A 42 -12.72 8.36 -7.19
C PRO A 42 -13.43 7.29 -6.36
N ASP A 43 -14.39 6.59 -6.96
CA ASP A 43 -15.17 5.53 -6.34
C ASP A 43 -14.36 4.26 -6.08
N ALA A 44 -13.30 4.00 -6.86
CA ALA A 44 -12.44 2.85 -6.67
C ALA A 44 -11.32 3.11 -5.66
N ARG A 45 -10.94 4.38 -5.43
CA ARG A 45 -9.82 4.74 -4.52
C ARG A 45 -9.94 4.16 -3.12
N PRO A 46 -11.11 4.18 -2.43
CA PRO A 46 -11.22 3.56 -1.11
C PRO A 46 -10.87 2.07 -1.12
N HIS A 47 -11.30 1.34 -2.15
CA HIS A 47 -11.05 -0.10 -2.27
C HIS A 47 -9.58 -0.36 -2.59
N THR A 48 -9.00 0.42 -3.51
CA THR A 48 -7.60 0.30 -3.89
C THR A 48 -6.67 0.55 -2.70
N TRP A 49 -6.94 1.58 -1.89
CA TRP A 49 -6.20 1.85 -0.67
C TRP A 49 -6.35 0.75 0.38
N ARG A 50 -7.56 0.20 0.58
CA ARG A 50 -7.80 -0.92 1.51
C ARG A 50 -7.07 -2.19 1.10
N VAL A 51 -7.04 -2.51 -0.19
CA VAL A 51 -6.29 -3.66 -0.68
C VAL A 51 -4.80 -3.43 -0.47
N LEU A 52 -4.31 -2.24 -0.83
CA LEU A 52 -2.90 -1.91 -0.64
C LEU A 52 -2.48 -1.97 0.83
N SER A 53 -3.32 -1.51 1.78
CA SER A 53 -3.01 -1.57 3.21
C SER A 53 -2.81 -3.01 3.71
N VAL A 54 -3.50 -3.99 3.13
CA VAL A 54 -3.26 -5.41 3.43
C VAL A 54 -1.96 -5.89 2.77
N LEU A 55 -1.74 -5.54 1.51
CA LEU A 55 -0.59 -6.02 0.73
C LEU A 55 0.74 -5.52 1.29
N VAL A 56 0.82 -4.26 1.72
CA VAL A 56 2.05 -3.68 2.27
C VAL A 56 2.48 -4.28 3.60
N ARG A 57 1.76 -5.24 4.19
CA ARG A 57 2.32 -6.08 5.26
C ARG A 57 3.52 -6.88 4.77
N SER A 58 3.54 -7.22 3.47
CA SER A 58 4.74 -7.71 2.82
C SER A 58 5.72 -6.58 2.54
N ARG A 59 6.99 -6.84 2.84
CA ARG A 59 8.12 -5.95 2.57
C ARG A 59 8.28 -5.64 1.09
N SER A 60 8.11 -6.66 0.24
CA SER A 60 8.22 -6.57 -1.22
C SER A 60 7.13 -5.66 -1.80
N ALA A 61 5.87 -5.86 -1.38
CA ALA A 61 4.77 -4.99 -1.81
C ALA A 61 4.92 -3.54 -1.31
N ALA A 62 5.42 -3.34 -0.09
CA ALA A 62 5.71 -2.01 0.44
C ALA A 62 6.80 -1.29 -0.36
N GLN A 63 7.84 -2.00 -0.81
CA GLN A 63 8.87 -1.46 -1.71
C GLN A 63 8.26 -1.06 -3.04
N GLN A 64 7.52 -1.95 -3.70
CA GLN A 64 6.88 -1.65 -4.99
C GLN A 64 5.97 -0.42 -4.91
N ALA A 65 5.22 -0.26 -3.81
CA ALA A 65 4.34 0.89 -3.61
C ALA A 65 5.12 2.19 -3.41
N LEU A 66 6.23 2.15 -2.68
CA LEU A 66 7.07 3.32 -2.43
C LEU A 66 8.04 3.61 -3.57
N ASP A 67 8.34 2.67 -4.47
CA ASP A 67 9.20 2.94 -5.64
C ASP A 67 8.45 3.70 -6.76
N SER A 68 7.11 3.70 -6.74
CA SER A 68 6.30 4.50 -7.68
C SER A 68 6.16 5.94 -7.19
N GLN A 69 6.71 6.87 -7.97
CA GLN A 69 6.65 8.30 -7.70
C GLN A 69 5.20 8.79 -7.57
N GLU A 70 4.30 8.36 -8.46
CA GLU A 70 2.89 8.78 -8.44
C GLU A 70 2.19 8.32 -7.15
N VAL A 71 2.50 7.11 -6.68
CA VAL A 71 1.95 6.60 -5.42
C VAL A 71 2.53 7.36 -4.22
N GLN A 72 3.82 7.71 -4.25
CA GLN A 72 4.42 8.56 -3.20
C GLN A 72 3.75 9.94 -3.14
N GLU A 73 3.59 10.61 -4.28
CA GLU A 73 2.92 11.91 -4.37
C GLU A 73 1.49 11.83 -3.82
N LEU A 74 0.75 10.77 -4.22
CA LEU A 74 -0.58 10.51 -3.70
C LEU A 74 -0.58 10.20 -2.19
N LEU A 75 0.43 9.51 -1.66
CA LEU A 75 0.55 9.16 -0.25
C LEU A 75 0.86 10.41 0.59
N LEU A 76 1.77 11.26 0.14
CA LEU A 76 2.24 12.45 0.87
C LEU A 76 1.32 13.66 0.68
N ASN A 77 0.46 13.67 -0.34
CA ASN A 77 -0.59 14.66 -0.45
C ASN A 77 -1.77 14.31 0.46
N PHE A 78 -1.75 14.77 1.71
CA PHE A 78 -2.81 14.51 2.71
C PHE A 78 -4.21 15.02 2.32
N GLN A 79 -4.32 15.83 1.25
CA GLN A 79 -5.57 16.37 0.73
C GLN A 79 -6.01 15.73 -0.60
N SER A 80 -5.29 14.73 -1.12
CA SER A 80 -5.56 14.10 -2.41
C SER A 80 -6.92 13.41 -2.51
N GLU A 81 -7.48 13.01 -1.37
CA GLU A 81 -8.73 12.26 -1.31
C GLU A 81 -9.92 13.16 -0.98
N THR A 82 -10.92 13.17 -1.84
CA THR A 82 -12.19 13.89 -1.63
C THR A 82 -13.20 13.04 -0.84
N SER A 83 -13.18 11.72 -1.03
CA SER A 83 -14.05 10.78 -0.34
C SER A 83 -13.55 10.50 1.09
N THR A 84 -14.47 10.54 2.06
CA THR A 84 -14.21 10.14 3.45
C THR A 84 -13.64 8.73 3.53
N ASP A 85 -14.25 7.78 2.82
CA ASP A 85 -13.82 6.37 2.85
C ASP A 85 -12.39 6.19 2.32
N ALA A 86 -12.02 6.97 1.29
CA ALA A 86 -10.68 6.96 0.74
C ALA A 86 -9.66 7.54 1.72
N ARG A 87 -10.02 8.60 2.46
CA ARG A 87 -9.16 9.17 3.52
C ARG A 87 -8.88 8.16 4.62
N TYR A 88 -9.90 7.48 5.13
CA TYR A 88 -9.72 6.42 6.12
C TYR A 88 -8.87 5.27 5.59
N ALA A 89 -9.12 4.81 4.37
CA ALA A 89 -8.34 3.73 3.77
C ALA A 89 -6.86 4.11 3.56
N LYS A 90 -6.59 5.34 3.15
CA LYS A 90 -5.23 5.89 3.03
C LYS A 90 -4.56 6.02 4.41
N HIS A 91 -5.29 6.46 5.43
CA HIS A 91 -4.79 6.51 6.80
C HIS A 91 -4.43 5.12 7.34
N ASP A 92 -5.27 4.12 7.10
CA ASP A 92 -4.99 2.71 7.44
C ASP A 92 -3.75 2.17 6.73
N LEU A 93 -3.53 2.56 5.47
CA LEU A 93 -2.29 2.25 4.74
C LEU A 93 -1.06 2.82 5.46
N VAL A 94 -1.07 4.11 5.80
CA VAL A 94 0.07 4.75 6.48
C VAL A 94 0.33 4.11 7.84
N LYS A 95 -0.73 3.83 8.61
CA LYS A 95 -0.60 3.09 9.87
C LYS A 95 0.02 1.71 9.68
N THR A 96 -0.40 0.99 8.64
CA THR A 96 0.14 -0.35 8.38
C THR A 96 1.60 -0.29 7.95
N LEU A 97 1.98 0.67 7.11
CA LEU A 97 3.37 0.90 6.73
C LEU A 97 4.27 1.15 7.94
N LEU A 98 3.85 2.05 8.84
CA LEU A 98 4.61 2.36 10.06
C LEU A 98 4.62 1.19 11.04
N GLN A 99 3.51 0.48 11.20
CA GLN A 99 3.42 -0.67 12.11
C GLN A 99 4.37 -1.80 11.70
N TRP A 100 4.45 -2.12 10.41
CA TRP A 100 5.20 -3.28 9.92
C TRP A 100 6.63 -2.93 9.49
N HIS A 101 6.89 -1.67 9.10
CA HIS A 101 8.15 -1.30 8.48
C HIS A 101 8.78 0.00 9.01
N SER A 102 8.41 0.50 10.20
CA SER A 102 8.97 1.74 10.78
C SER A 102 10.49 1.83 10.70
N ASN A 103 11.20 0.81 11.16
CA ASN A 103 12.67 0.78 11.18
C ASN A 103 13.29 0.87 9.78
N TRP A 104 12.64 0.28 8.78
CA TRP A 104 13.10 0.41 7.40
C TRP A 104 12.78 1.80 6.85
N LEU A 105 11.54 2.27 7.06
CA LEU A 105 11.07 3.55 6.55
C LEU A 105 11.89 4.71 7.11
N SER A 106 12.30 4.66 8.38
CA SER A 106 13.15 5.69 8.99
C SER A 106 14.55 5.77 8.38
N GLY A 107 15.03 4.70 7.74
CA GLY A 107 16.29 4.70 7.00
C GLY A 107 16.14 4.97 5.50
N LEU A 108 14.94 4.78 4.95
CA LEU A 108 14.64 5.02 3.53
C LEU A 108 14.21 6.47 3.26
N LEU A 109 13.34 7.01 4.12
CA LEU A 109 12.70 8.31 3.93
C LEU A 109 13.48 9.40 4.64
N ASP A 110 13.34 10.64 4.14
CA ASP A 110 13.78 11.81 4.87
C ASP A 110 13.11 11.89 6.24
N SER A 111 13.88 12.30 7.25
CA SER A 111 13.41 12.41 8.64
C SER A 111 12.12 13.23 8.77
N GLN A 112 12.00 14.32 7.99
CA GLN A 112 10.79 15.14 7.95
C GLN A 112 9.59 14.39 7.36
N VAL A 113 9.78 13.61 6.28
CA VAL A 113 8.69 12.84 5.65
C VAL A 113 8.22 11.73 6.60
N PHE A 114 9.15 11.03 7.23
CA PHE A 114 8.83 10.01 8.23
C PHE A 114 8.05 10.59 9.42
N GLU A 115 8.44 11.79 9.89
CA GLU A 115 7.73 12.49 10.96
C GLU A 115 6.31 12.88 10.52
N LEU A 116 6.13 13.43 9.32
CA LEU A 116 4.81 13.78 8.77
C LEU A 116 3.89 12.55 8.67
N MET A 117 4.41 11.42 8.20
CA MET A 117 3.65 10.16 8.14
C MET A 117 3.26 9.69 9.55
N SER A 118 4.16 9.82 10.52
CA SER A 118 3.92 9.44 11.91
C SER A 118 2.82 10.32 12.55
N GLN A 119 2.90 11.64 12.34
CA GLN A 119 1.88 12.58 12.81
C GLN A 119 0.52 12.31 12.15
N PHE A 120 0.48 12.04 10.85
CA PHE A 120 -0.76 11.68 10.16
C PHE A 120 -1.38 10.38 10.73
N ALA A 121 -0.55 9.37 11.00
CA ALA A 121 -1.00 8.11 11.58
C ALA A 121 -1.59 8.31 12.99
N GLU A 122 -1.02 9.19 13.80
CA GLU A 122 -1.46 9.49 15.17
C GLU A 122 -2.71 10.40 15.21
N GLN A 123 -2.71 11.48 14.43
CA GLN A 123 -3.72 12.53 14.47
C GLN A 123 -5.00 12.18 13.68
N GLY A 124 -4.88 11.28 12.69
CA GLY A 124 -6.02 10.74 11.96
C GLY A 124 -6.18 11.23 10.52
N PRO A 125 -7.19 10.71 9.79
CA PRO A 125 -7.36 10.86 8.35
C PRO A 125 -7.68 12.28 7.85
N TYR A 126 -8.02 13.20 8.76
CA TYR A 126 -8.31 14.61 8.44
C TYR A 126 -7.18 15.56 8.85
N TRP A 127 -6.12 15.03 9.46
CA TRP A 127 -4.97 15.84 9.79
C TRP A 127 -4.24 16.30 8.53
N VAL A 128 -3.83 17.56 8.53
CA VAL A 128 -3.05 18.17 7.46
C VAL A 128 -1.87 18.90 8.10
N PRO A 129 -0.64 18.76 7.60
CA PRO A 129 0.50 19.47 8.13
C PRO A 129 0.31 20.99 7.97
N ARG A 130 0.59 21.76 9.02
CA ARG A 130 0.54 23.23 8.95
C ARG A 130 1.53 23.81 7.92
N ALA A 131 2.59 23.07 7.61
CA ALA A 131 3.61 23.42 6.62
C ALA A 131 3.31 22.91 5.19
N ALA A 132 2.24 22.14 4.97
CA ALA A 132 1.94 21.57 3.65
C ALA A 132 1.48 22.62 2.61
N GLY A 133 1.29 23.88 3.02
CA GLY A 133 1.10 25.00 2.10
C GLY A 133 2.38 25.46 1.39
N THR A 134 3.56 24.98 1.79
CA THR A 134 4.86 25.49 1.31
C THR A 134 5.81 24.42 0.76
N ALA A 135 5.71 23.15 1.17
CA ALA A 135 6.70 22.13 0.79
C ALA A 135 6.62 21.59 -0.66
N MET A 136 5.47 21.68 -1.34
CA MET A 136 5.35 21.23 -2.75
C MET A 136 5.54 22.36 -3.79
N ARG A 137 5.90 23.57 -3.37
CA ARG A 137 5.94 24.74 -4.28
C ARG A 137 7.35 25.14 -4.75
N ASP A 138 8.41 24.54 -4.20
CA ASP A 138 9.79 24.94 -4.49
C ASP A 138 10.51 24.12 -5.58
N GLU A 139 9.84 23.16 -6.22
CA GLU A 139 10.39 22.42 -7.38
C GLU A 139 9.86 22.92 -8.75
N ALA A 140 9.44 24.19 -8.82
CA ALA A 140 8.99 24.83 -10.05
C ALA A 140 9.58 26.24 -10.25
N ALA A 141 10.87 26.40 -9.95
CA ALA A 141 11.65 27.61 -10.27
C ALA A 141 12.80 27.29 -11.23
#